data_AF-A0A350URK2-F1
#
_entry.id   AF-A0A350URK2-F1
#
_cell.length_a   1.000
_cell.length_b   1.000
_cell.length_c   1.000
_cell.angle_alpha   90.00
_cell.angle_beta   90.00
_cell.angle_gamma   90.00
#
_symmetry.space_group_name_H-M   'P 1'
#
loop_
_entity.id
_entity.type
_entity.pdbx_description
1 polymer ?
#
loop_
_entity_poly.entity_id
_entity_poly.type
_entity_poly.pdbx_seq_one_letter_code
_entity_poly.pdbx_strand_id
1 'polypeptide(L)'
;GDIESQPFTEALRQMRHELGRHNTLFVHVTLVPWIAAAQELKTKPTQHSVKELRAMGIQPDILVCRSERPLPEDQRDKIALFCDVDKDAVISAYDVDTVYQIPLTFAEQGVDEIALRELRIENAGERDLTAWSAMLDRMRNPDDEVHIGLVGKYVEYEDSYKSLKEALLHAGIHHGLKVKITWIESEGLEWPSCAEALEDYDGILVPGGFGRRGVEGMLQAIRYAREREVPYFGICLGMQTAVIEFARNAAGLTEADSTEFDAAAPDPVIYKLRDLLGVEELGGTMRLGAYECLLAEGSRARAAYGEERISERHRHRYEFNRAYEPRLVEKGLRITGRSEDEKFVEICELPDHPWFLGCQFHPEFKSKPLTPHPLFKAFLGASYEYRKRRVARENIPLFAQDDE
;
A
#
# COMPACT_ATOMS: atom_id res chain seq x y z
N GLY A 1 -30.54 4.85 4.74
CA GLY A 1 -31.24 5.82 5.61
C GLY A 1 -31.24 7.18 4.94
N ASP A 2 -30.06 7.59 4.46
CA ASP A 2 -29.87 8.80 3.68
C ASP A 2 -30.66 8.75 2.35
N ILE A 3 -31.04 9.92 1.85
CA ILE A 3 -31.90 10.07 0.67
C ILE A 3 -31.24 9.46 -0.57
N GLU A 4 -29.92 9.58 -0.65
CA GLU A 4 -29.05 9.03 -1.69
C GLU A 4 -29.16 7.50 -1.80
N SER A 5 -29.50 6.81 -0.70
CA SER A 5 -29.60 5.34 -0.64
C SER A 5 -30.94 4.78 -1.14
N GLN A 6 -31.98 5.61 -1.29
CA GLN A 6 -33.33 5.14 -1.60
C GLN A 6 -33.44 4.43 -2.96
N PRO A 7 -32.89 4.98 -4.08
CA PRO A 7 -32.96 4.30 -5.37
C PRO A 7 -32.24 2.94 -5.37
N PHE A 8 -31.13 2.83 -4.65
CA PHE A 8 -30.37 1.58 -4.54
C PHE A 8 -31.12 0.52 -3.73
N THR A 9 -31.76 0.92 -2.64
CA THR A 9 -32.51 -0.02 -1.79
C THR A 9 -33.72 -0.58 -2.55
N GLU A 10 -34.43 0.26 -3.31
CA GLU A 10 -35.53 -0.20 -4.16
C GLU A 10 -35.03 -1.13 -5.29
N ALA A 11 -33.90 -0.81 -5.92
CA ALA A 11 -33.29 -1.68 -6.93
C ALA A 11 -32.91 -3.06 -6.35
N LEU A 12 -32.30 -3.11 -5.16
CA LEU A 12 -31.97 -4.37 -4.48
C LEU A 12 -33.22 -5.19 -4.18
N ARG A 13 -34.29 -4.54 -3.71
CA ARG A 13 -35.57 -5.20 -3.42
C ARG A 13 -36.18 -5.85 -4.68
N GLN A 14 -36.18 -5.12 -5.81
CA GLN A 14 -36.66 -5.66 -7.09
C GLN A 14 -35.77 -6.80 -7.60
N MET A 15 -34.44 -6.66 -7.48
CA MET A 15 -33.48 -7.69 -7.88
C MET A 15 -33.74 -9.04 -7.20
N ARG A 16 -34.07 -9.06 -5.90
CA ARG A 16 -34.43 -10.31 -5.19
C ARG A 16 -35.74 -10.92 -5.69
N HIS A 17 -36.69 -10.12 -6.15
CA HIS A 17 -37.92 -10.61 -6.75
C HIS A 17 -37.68 -11.24 -8.13
N GLU A 18 -36.79 -10.64 -8.93
CA GLU A 18 -36.47 -11.14 -10.28
C GLU A 18 -35.57 -12.37 -10.26
N LEU A 19 -34.51 -12.36 -9.46
CA LEU A 19 -33.51 -13.44 -9.42
C LEU A 19 -33.89 -14.57 -8.45
N GLY A 20 -34.77 -14.28 -7.48
CA GLY A 20 -35.19 -15.22 -6.45
C GLY A 20 -34.23 -15.31 -5.24
N ARG A 21 -34.73 -15.92 -4.16
CA ARG A 21 -34.04 -15.95 -2.86
C ARG A 21 -32.73 -16.74 -2.84
N HIS A 22 -32.61 -17.78 -3.66
CA HIS A 22 -31.41 -18.63 -3.69
C HIS A 22 -30.34 -18.11 -4.66
N ASN A 23 -30.60 -17.00 -5.35
CA ASN A 23 -29.63 -16.31 -6.20
C ASN A 23 -29.26 -14.92 -5.65
N THR A 24 -29.71 -14.60 -4.44
CA THR A 24 -29.46 -13.31 -3.77
C THR A 24 -29.24 -13.51 -2.29
N LEU A 25 -28.26 -12.81 -1.72
CA LEU A 25 -27.94 -12.84 -0.30
C LEU A 25 -27.81 -11.39 0.21
N PHE A 26 -28.60 -11.04 1.22
CA PHE A 26 -28.53 -9.73 1.87
C PHE A 26 -27.80 -9.83 3.20
N VAL A 27 -26.63 -9.17 3.25
CA VAL A 27 -25.83 -9.02 4.46
C VAL A 27 -26.00 -7.62 4.99
N HIS A 28 -26.49 -7.48 6.22
CA HIS A 28 -26.67 -6.17 6.86
C HIS A 28 -25.65 -5.98 7.98
N VAL A 29 -24.85 -4.92 7.89
CA VAL A 29 -23.84 -4.60 8.90
C VAL A 29 -24.39 -3.51 9.81
N THR A 30 -24.40 -3.78 11.12
CA THR A 30 -24.89 -2.85 12.14
C THR A 30 -23.84 -2.63 13.23
N LEU A 31 -23.96 -1.55 13.99
CA LEU A 31 -23.10 -1.27 15.14
C LEU A 31 -23.84 -1.62 16.44
N VAL A 32 -23.22 -2.46 17.26
CA VAL A 32 -23.63 -2.75 18.65
C VAL A 32 -22.64 -2.06 19.59
N PRO A 33 -22.93 -0.81 20.01
CA PRO A 33 -21.99 -0.03 20.78
C PRO A 33 -21.84 -0.56 22.21
N TRP A 34 -20.62 -0.49 22.73
CA TRP A 34 -20.32 -0.66 24.14
C TRP A 34 -20.55 0.65 24.89
N ILE A 35 -21.36 0.61 25.95
CA ILE A 35 -21.59 1.79 26.80
C ILE A 35 -20.76 1.63 28.07
N ALA A 36 -19.60 2.28 28.12
CA ALA A 36 -18.65 2.16 29.23
C ALA A 36 -19.28 2.45 30.61
N ALA A 37 -20.16 3.46 30.69
CA ALA A 37 -20.84 3.83 31.93
C ALA A 37 -21.83 2.76 32.44
N ALA A 38 -22.39 1.94 31.54
CA ALA A 38 -23.34 0.88 31.87
C ALA A 38 -22.69 -0.51 31.85
N GLN A 39 -21.45 -0.62 31.39
CA GLN A 39 -20.72 -1.87 31.18
C GLN A 39 -21.52 -2.93 30.39
N GLU A 40 -22.24 -2.49 29.35
CA GLU A 40 -23.11 -3.36 28.55
C GLU A 40 -23.06 -2.99 27.07
N LEU A 41 -23.15 -4.01 26.20
CA LEU A 41 -23.42 -3.85 24.78
C LEU A 41 -24.90 -3.51 24.55
N LYS A 42 -25.19 -2.49 23.75
CA LYS A 42 -26.58 -2.08 23.47
C LYS A 42 -27.03 -2.52 22.08
N THR A 43 -28.00 -3.43 22.05
CA THR A 43 -28.52 -4.02 20.81
C THR A 43 -29.65 -3.22 20.13
N LYS A 44 -30.20 -2.21 20.81
CA LYS A 44 -31.30 -1.38 20.27
C LYS A 44 -30.96 -0.72 18.92
N PRO A 45 -29.77 -0.12 18.69
CA PRO A 45 -29.43 0.48 17.39
C PRO A 45 -29.54 -0.54 16.24
N THR A 46 -29.05 -1.76 16.43
CA THR A 46 -29.20 -2.86 15.47
C THR A 46 -30.67 -3.17 15.18
N GLN A 47 -31.50 -3.30 16.22
CA GLN A 47 -32.94 -3.57 16.07
C GLN A 47 -33.66 -2.47 15.27
N HIS A 48 -33.36 -1.21 15.56
CA HIS A 48 -33.90 -0.07 14.81
C HIS A 48 -33.44 -0.08 13.36
N SER A 49 -32.15 -0.36 13.12
CA SER A 49 -31.58 -0.43 11.77
C SER A 49 -32.24 -1.53 10.92
N VAL A 50 -32.43 -2.73 11.48
CA VAL A 50 -33.12 -3.84 10.79
C VAL A 50 -34.58 -3.49 10.54
N LYS A 51 -35.27 -2.86 11.49
CA LYS A 51 -36.66 -2.41 11.32
C LYS A 51 -36.80 -1.46 10.12
N GLU A 52 -35.91 -0.48 9.99
CA GLU A 52 -35.91 0.45 8.86
C GLU A 52 -35.64 -0.27 7.52
N LEU A 53 -34.67 -1.19 7.49
CA LEU A 53 -34.38 -2.00 6.31
C LEU A 53 -35.59 -2.85 5.88
N ARG A 54 -36.28 -3.47 6.85
CA ARG A 54 -37.52 -4.24 6.61
C ARG A 54 -38.67 -3.36 6.14
N ALA A 55 -38.78 -2.14 6.66
CA ALA A 55 -39.78 -1.18 6.19
C ALA A 55 -39.59 -0.81 4.71
N MET A 56 -38.35 -0.90 4.21
CA MET A 56 -38.00 -0.76 2.80
C MET A 56 -38.15 -2.08 2.01
N GLY A 57 -38.70 -3.14 2.61
CA GLY A 57 -38.98 -4.42 1.97
C GLY A 57 -37.80 -5.38 1.87
N ILE A 58 -36.71 -5.13 2.60
CA ILE A 58 -35.52 -5.98 2.61
C ILE A 58 -35.42 -6.71 3.96
N GLN A 59 -35.43 -8.04 3.91
CA GLN A 59 -35.09 -8.90 5.05
C GLN A 59 -33.62 -9.31 4.92
N PRO A 60 -32.74 -9.01 5.90
CA PRO A 60 -31.38 -9.51 5.89
C PRO A 60 -31.37 -11.02 6.11
N ASP A 61 -30.48 -11.70 5.37
CA ASP A 61 -30.22 -13.13 5.52
C ASP A 61 -29.07 -13.35 6.52
N ILE A 62 -28.08 -12.44 6.55
CA ILE A 62 -26.99 -12.41 7.53
C ILE A 62 -26.96 -11.04 8.20
N LEU A 63 -26.87 -11.02 9.53
CA LEU A 63 -26.74 -9.80 10.32
C LEU A 63 -25.37 -9.75 10.98
N VAL A 64 -24.50 -8.89 10.47
CA VAL A 64 -23.16 -8.66 11.01
C VAL A 64 -23.22 -7.55 12.06
N CYS A 65 -22.98 -7.90 13.30
CA CYS A 65 -23.01 -6.98 14.43
C CYS A 65 -21.59 -6.52 14.79
N ARG A 66 -21.16 -5.38 14.26
CA ARG A 66 -19.87 -4.76 14.61
C ARG A 66 -19.89 -4.29 16.06
N SER A 67 -18.89 -4.69 16.84
CA SER A 67 -18.78 -4.36 18.27
C SER A 67 -17.32 -4.28 18.71
N GLU A 68 -17.05 -3.69 19.87
CA GLU A 68 -15.70 -3.68 20.47
C GLU A 68 -15.33 -5.04 21.11
N ARG A 69 -16.34 -5.84 21.47
CA ARG A 69 -16.18 -7.08 22.25
C ARG A 69 -17.07 -8.18 21.68
N PRO A 70 -16.70 -9.47 21.84
CA PRO A 70 -17.57 -10.57 21.43
C PRO A 70 -18.98 -10.43 22.02
N LEU A 71 -19.99 -10.66 21.19
CA LEU A 71 -21.38 -10.62 21.61
C LEU A 71 -21.72 -11.83 22.49
N PRO A 72 -22.21 -11.62 23.72
CA PRO A 72 -22.77 -12.68 24.55
C PRO A 72 -23.91 -13.42 23.86
N GLU A 73 -24.09 -14.70 24.18
CA GLU A 73 -25.09 -15.56 23.56
C GLU A 73 -26.52 -15.03 23.78
N ASP A 74 -26.83 -14.51 24.97
CA ASP A 74 -28.14 -13.91 25.29
C ASP A 74 -28.44 -12.67 24.43
N GLN A 75 -27.41 -11.89 24.08
CA GLN A 75 -27.57 -10.73 23.19
C GLN A 75 -27.76 -11.18 21.75
N ARG A 76 -27.07 -12.25 21.31
CA ARG A 76 -27.29 -12.85 19.98
C ARG A 76 -28.72 -13.39 19.86
N ASP A 77 -29.21 -14.13 20.86
CA ASP A 77 -30.58 -14.64 20.93
C ASP A 77 -31.62 -13.52 20.85
N LYS A 78 -31.39 -12.46 21.63
CA LYS A 78 -32.22 -11.27 21.62
C LYS A 78 -32.24 -10.60 20.25
N ILE A 79 -31.07 -10.39 19.63
CA ILE A 79 -30.99 -9.80 18.29
C ILE A 79 -31.74 -10.68 17.29
N ALA A 80 -31.48 -11.98 17.27
CA ALA A 80 -32.15 -12.93 16.37
C ALA A 80 -33.68 -12.83 16.47
N LEU A 81 -34.19 -12.87 17.70
CA LEU A 81 -35.63 -12.77 17.97
C LEU A 81 -36.23 -11.43 17.52
N PHE A 82 -35.60 -10.30 17.85
CA PHE A 82 -36.15 -8.97 17.52
C PHE A 82 -35.97 -8.60 16.05
N CYS A 83 -34.96 -9.15 15.38
CA CYS A 83 -34.64 -8.88 13.98
C CYS A 83 -35.26 -9.91 13.01
N ASP A 84 -35.84 -11.00 13.52
CA ASP A 84 -36.47 -12.07 12.72
C ASP A 84 -35.46 -12.73 11.78
N VAL A 85 -34.31 -13.10 12.34
CA VAL A 85 -33.21 -13.79 11.64
C VAL A 85 -32.78 -15.01 12.45
N ASP A 86 -32.24 -16.04 11.78
CA ASP A 86 -31.71 -17.21 12.47
C ASP A 86 -30.56 -16.82 13.41
N LYS A 87 -30.48 -17.47 14.57
CA LYS A 87 -29.44 -17.21 15.58
C LYS A 87 -28.03 -17.33 14.99
N ASP A 88 -27.82 -18.35 14.17
CA ASP A 88 -26.52 -18.61 13.54
C ASP A 88 -26.17 -17.53 12.51
N ALA A 89 -27.17 -16.85 11.94
CA ALA A 89 -26.99 -15.72 11.04
C ALA A 89 -26.72 -14.38 11.75
N VAL A 90 -26.73 -14.33 13.08
CA VAL A 90 -26.28 -13.18 13.88
C VAL A 90 -24.78 -13.33 14.17
N ILE A 91 -23.97 -12.64 13.37
CA ILE A 91 -22.51 -12.74 13.38
C ILE A 91 -21.91 -11.69 14.31
N SER A 92 -21.07 -12.15 15.23
CA SER A 92 -20.32 -11.31 16.16
C SER A 92 -19.03 -10.81 15.51
N ALA A 93 -19.08 -9.63 14.91
CA ALA A 93 -17.91 -8.96 14.34
C ALA A 93 -17.27 -8.03 15.38
N TYR A 94 -16.47 -8.59 16.29
CA TYR A 94 -15.77 -7.82 17.31
C TYR A 94 -14.45 -7.24 16.79
N ASP A 95 -13.87 -6.29 17.53
CA ASP A 95 -12.56 -5.74 17.20
C ASP A 95 -11.47 -6.82 17.30
N VAL A 96 -10.75 -6.99 16.20
CA VAL A 96 -9.60 -7.89 16.08
C VAL A 96 -8.31 -7.07 15.94
N ASP A 97 -7.17 -7.67 16.26
CA ASP A 97 -5.84 -7.06 16.22
C ASP A 97 -5.42 -6.65 14.79
N THR A 98 -5.87 -7.40 13.79
CA THR A 98 -5.60 -7.13 12.38
C THR A 98 -6.79 -7.48 11.49
N VAL A 99 -6.99 -6.72 10.41
CA VAL A 99 -8.04 -7.00 9.41
C VAL A 99 -7.90 -8.40 8.80
N TYR A 100 -6.69 -8.97 8.79
CA TYR A 100 -6.44 -10.30 8.24
C TYR A 100 -6.98 -11.42 9.13
N GLN A 101 -7.32 -11.14 10.40
CA GLN A 101 -7.97 -12.09 11.32
C GLN A 101 -9.47 -12.25 11.02
N ILE A 102 -10.09 -11.30 10.30
CA ILE A 102 -11.53 -11.31 10.02
C ILE A 102 -11.97 -12.59 9.29
N PRO A 103 -11.30 -13.06 8.21
CA PRO A 103 -11.66 -14.32 7.55
C PRO A 103 -11.70 -15.53 8.48
N LEU A 104 -10.74 -15.68 9.40
CA LEU A 104 -10.74 -16.76 10.39
C LEU A 104 -11.91 -16.61 11.36
N THR A 105 -12.11 -15.40 11.88
CA THR A 105 -13.18 -15.10 12.84
C THR A 105 -14.57 -15.36 12.26
N PHE A 106 -14.74 -15.11 10.95
CA PHE A 106 -16.00 -15.37 10.24
C PHE A 106 -16.18 -16.84 9.89
N ALA A 107 -15.09 -17.54 9.53
CA ALA A 107 -15.09 -18.98 9.33
C ALA A 107 -15.43 -19.75 10.63
N GLU A 108 -14.88 -19.34 11.76
CA GLU A 108 -15.22 -19.89 13.09
C GLU A 108 -16.72 -19.74 13.43
N GLN A 109 -17.37 -18.71 12.88
CA GLN A 109 -18.80 -18.45 13.05
C GLN A 109 -19.67 -18.99 11.90
N GLY A 110 -19.09 -19.75 10.95
CA GLY A 110 -19.83 -20.40 9.86
C GLY A 110 -20.44 -19.45 8.83
N VAL A 111 -19.90 -18.23 8.68
CA VAL A 111 -20.43 -17.22 7.73
C VAL A 111 -20.46 -17.74 6.30
N ASP A 112 -19.40 -18.45 5.90
CA ASP A 112 -19.27 -19.12 4.61
C ASP A 112 -20.31 -20.23 4.45
N GLU A 113 -20.50 -21.07 5.47
CA GLU A 113 -21.48 -22.16 5.46
C GLU A 113 -22.92 -21.62 5.32
N ILE A 114 -23.24 -20.52 6.01
CA ILE A 114 -24.53 -19.84 5.89
C ILE A 114 -24.72 -19.34 4.46
N ALA A 115 -23.73 -18.65 3.88
CA ALA A 115 -23.81 -18.12 2.52
C ALA A 115 -24.02 -19.25 1.49
N LEU A 116 -23.29 -20.37 1.61
CA LEU A 116 -23.44 -21.53 0.73
C LEU A 116 -24.83 -22.16 0.83
N ARG A 117 -25.36 -22.30 2.06
CA ARG A 117 -26.69 -22.84 2.31
C ARG A 117 -27.79 -21.96 1.71
N GLU A 118 -27.76 -20.66 1.96
CA GLU A 118 -28.78 -19.71 1.46
C GLU A 118 -28.81 -19.68 -0.07
N LEU A 119 -27.63 -19.75 -0.71
CA LEU A 119 -27.46 -19.76 -2.16
C LEU A 119 -27.60 -21.16 -2.81
N ARG A 120 -27.80 -22.22 -2.00
CA ARG A 120 -27.86 -23.62 -2.45
C ARG A 120 -26.66 -24.06 -3.30
N ILE A 121 -25.45 -23.68 -2.88
CA ILE A 121 -24.21 -24.10 -3.53
C ILE A 121 -23.74 -25.40 -2.88
N GLU A 122 -23.93 -26.54 -3.55
CA GLU A 122 -23.68 -27.88 -2.99
C GLU A 122 -22.23 -28.38 -3.18
N ASN A 123 -21.48 -27.83 -4.15
CA ASN A 123 -20.16 -28.33 -4.56
C ASN A 123 -19.02 -27.32 -4.28
N ALA A 124 -19.02 -26.69 -3.10
CA ALA A 124 -18.05 -25.64 -2.75
C ALA A 124 -16.65 -26.17 -2.35
N GLY A 125 -16.52 -27.47 -2.10
CA GLY A 125 -15.30 -28.08 -1.54
C GLY A 125 -15.15 -27.82 -0.04
N GLU A 126 -14.07 -28.35 0.54
CA GLU A 126 -13.74 -28.10 1.95
C GLU A 126 -13.07 -26.73 2.11
N ARG A 127 -13.37 -26.06 3.23
CA ARG A 127 -12.71 -24.81 3.59
C ARG A 127 -11.23 -25.04 3.88
N ASP A 128 -10.36 -24.39 3.10
CA ASP A 128 -8.92 -24.34 3.34
C ASP A 128 -8.46 -22.93 3.70
N LEU A 129 -8.03 -22.75 4.95
CA LEU A 129 -7.46 -21.50 5.46
C LEU A 129 -5.98 -21.64 5.82
N THR A 130 -5.33 -22.74 5.43
CA THR A 130 -3.96 -23.09 5.85
C THR A 130 -2.96 -21.98 5.56
N ALA A 131 -2.98 -21.45 4.32
CA ALA A 131 -2.10 -20.36 3.92
C ALA A 131 -2.39 -19.06 4.68
N TRP A 132 -3.66 -18.78 4.98
CA TRP A 132 -4.09 -17.58 5.68
C TRP A 132 -3.71 -17.60 7.17
N SER A 133 -3.89 -18.75 7.83
CA SER A 133 -3.44 -18.99 9.19
C SER A 133 -1.91 -18.87 9.31
N ALA A 134 -1.17 -19.53 8.42
CA ALA A 134 0.30 -19.48 8.43
C ALA A 134 0.84 -18.04 8.22
N MET A 135 0.17 -17.25 7.38
CA MET A 135 0.50 -15.84 7.17
C MET A 135 0.28 -15.01 8.43
N LEU A 136 -0.83 -15.21 9.16
CA LEU A 136 -1.10 -14.54 10.42
C LEU A 136 -0.12 -14.94 11.53
N ASP A 137 0.24 -16.23 11.60
CA ASP A 137 1.22 -16.72 12.57
C ASP A 137 2.56 -16.04 12.37
N ARG A 138 3.01 -15.89 11.11
CA ARG A 138 4.24 -15.19 10.77
C ARG A 138 4.15 -13.68 11.03
N MET A 139 2.99 -13.07 10.81
CA MET A 139 2.76 -11.66 11.15
C MET A 139 2.88 -11.41 12.66
N ARG A 140 2.39 -12.34 13.49
CA ARG A 140 2.39 -12.22 14.95
C ARG A 140 3.73 -12.60 15.59
N ASN A 141 4.52 -13.45 14.93
CA ASN A 141 5.78 -13.97 15.44
C ASN A 141 6.93 -13.66 14.47
N PRO A 142 7.34 -12.38 14.34
CA PRO A 142 8.48 -12.00 13.52
C PRO A 142 9.82 -12.39 14.21
N ASP A 143 10.81 -12.78 13.42
CA ASP A 143 12.14 -13.20 13.87
C ASP A 143 13.05 -11.99 14.22
N ASP A 144 12.88 -10.88 13.53
CA ASP A 144 13.57 -9.60 13.76
C ASP A 144 12.69 -8.46 13.25
N GLU A 145 13.23 -7.25 13.18
CA GLU A 145 12.56 -6.05 12.70
C GLU A 145 13.41 -5.30 11.66
N VAL A 146 12.78 -4.39 10.94
CA VAL A 146 13.44 -3.50 9.97
C VAL A 146 12.82 -2.12 10.05
N HIS A 147 13.65 -1.08 10.09
CA HIS A 147 13.23 0.31 10.27
C HIS A 147 13.23 1.01 8.91
N ILE A 148 12.07 1.46 8.46
CA ILE A 148 11.89 2.13 7.17
C ILE A 148 11.49 3.58 7.41
N GLY A 149 12.33 4.50 6.94
CA GLY A 149 12.04 5.93 6.90
C GLY A 149 11.20 6.26 5.68
N LEU A 150 9.94 6.65 5.87
CA LEU A 150 9.06 7.09 4.79
C LEU A 150 9.04 8.61 4.74
N VAL A 151 9.73 9.18 3.75
CA VAL A 151 9.94 10.63 3.61
C VAL A 151 8.86 11.22 2.72
N GLY A 152 7.92 11.96 3.32
CA GLY A 152 6.70 12.43 2.66
C GLY A 152 6.33 13.88 2.99
N LYS A 153 5.21 14.35 2.41
CA LYS A 153 4.67 15.72 2.61
C LYS A 153 3.52 15.78 3.62
N TYR A 154 2.95 14.62 3.95
CA TYR A 154 1.71 14.50 4.72
C TYR A 154 1.91 13.47 5.83
N VAL A 155 2.77 13.78 6.79
CA VAL A 155 3.04 12.88 7.93
C VAL A 155 1.85 12.78 8.89
N GLU A 156 0.98 13.79 8.92
CA GLU A 156 -0.15 13.86 9.84
C GLU A 156 -1.35 12.98 9.43
N TYR A 157 -1.42 12.57 8.15
CA TYR A 157 -2.56 11.81 7.62
C TYR A 157 -2.11 10.43 7.14
N GLU A 158 -1.83 9.53 8.09
CA GLU A 158 -1.40 8.14 7.80
C GLU A 158 -2.32 7.42 6.80
N ASP A 159 -3.63 7.72 6.81
CA ASP A 159 -4.61 7.11 5.90
C ASP A 159 -4.31 7.40 4.42
N SER A 160 -3.64 8.53 4.11
CA SER A 160 -3.24 8.89 2.74
C SER A 160 -2.24 7.90 2.14
N TYR A 161 -1.58 7.12 3.00
CA TYR A 161 -0.52 6.18 2.62
C TYR A 161 -0.83 4.75 3.06
N LYS A 162 -2.12 4.44 3.33
CA LYS A 162 -2.55 3.10 3.75
C LYS A 162 -2.05 2.00 2.82
N SER A 163 -2.14 2.17 1.50
CA SER A 163 -1.66 1.18 0.53
C SER A 163 -0.16 0.89 0.65
N LEU A 164 0.66 1.89 0.92
CA LEU A 164 2.10 1.71 1.14
C LEU A 164 2.38 0.99 2.45
N LYS A 165 1.67 1.34 3.53
CA LYS A 165 1.75 0.67 4.83
C LYS A 165 1.44 -0.81 4.70
N GLU A 166 0.35 -1.16 3.99
CA GLU A 166 -0.01 -2.55 3.72
C GLU A 166 1.03 -3.24 2.83
N ALA A 167 1.55 -2.58 1.79
CA ALA A 167 2.54 -3.19 0.91
C ALA A 167 3.87 -3.51 1.61
N LEU A 168 4.33 -2.62 2.50
CA LEU A 168 5.48 -2.85 3.38
C LEU A 168 5.19 -3.97 4.39
N LEU A 169 3.99 -3.98 5.00
CA LEU A 169 3.56 -5.04 5.90
C LEU A 169 3.58 -6.41 5.20
N HIS A 170 3.03 -6.51 3.99
CA HIS A 170 3.05 -7.76 3.21
C HIS A 170 4.49 -8.24 2.95
N ALA A 171 5.41 -7.34 2.63
CA ALA A 171 6.83 -7.68 2.48
C ALA A 171 7.47 -8.10 3.81
N GLY A 172 7.08 -7.49 4.93
CA GLY A 172 7.53 -7.88 6.27
C GLY A 172 7.10 -9.28 6.62
N ILE A 173 5.80 -9.58 6.42
CA ILE A 173 5.25 -10.92 6.56
C ILE A 173 6.02 -11.89 5.66
N HIS A 174 6.36 -11.54 4.42
CA HIS A 174 7.15 -12.44 3.57
C HIS A 174 8.46 -12.89 4.21
N HIS A 175 9.20 -11.95 4.79
CA HIS A 175 10.54 -12.17 5.35
C HIS A 175 10.53 -12.58 6.82
N GLY A 176 9.35 -12.68 7.46
CA GLY A 176 9.27 -12.92 8.91
C GLY A 176 9.76 -11.74 9.74
N LEU A 177 9.62 -10.50 9.23
CA LEU A 177 10.13 -9.29 9.85
C LEU A 177 9.01 -8.37 10.32
N LYS A 178 9.21 -7.74 11.48
CA LYS A 178 8.39 -6.62 11.92
C LYS A 178 8.85 -5.34 11.23
N VAL A 179 7.97 -4.72 10.44
CA VAL A 179 8.29 -3.43 9.80
C VAL A 179 7.94 -2.28 10.73
N LYS A 180 8.94 -1.51 11.14
CA LYS A 180 8.77 -0.24 11.83
C LYS A 180 8.82 0.88 10.80
N ILE A 181 7.68 1.51 10.55
CA ILE A 181 7.56 2.61 9.60
C ILE A 181 7.57 3.90 10.40
N THR A 182 8.52 4.79 10.08
CA THR A 182 8.58 6.13 10.65
C THR A 182 8.29 7.14 9.56
N TRP A 183 7.28 7.99 9.80
CA TRP A 183 6.91 9.07 8.90
C TRP A 183 7.83 10.26 9.14
N ILE A 184 8.54 10.67 8.09
CA ILE A 184 9.52 11.76 8.15
C ILE A 184 8.99 12.89 7.30
N GLU A 185 8.81 14.05 7.92
CA GLU A 185 8.39 15.24 7.21
C GLU A 185 9.54 15.73 6.35
N SER A 186 9.30 15.82 5.05
CA SER A 186 10.30 16.30 4.10
C SER A 186 10.61 17.80 4.27
N GLU A 187 9.68 18.59 4.80
CA GLU A 187 9.98 19.98 5.15
C GLU A 187 10.95 20.04 6.33
N GLY A 188 12.04 20.79 6.18
CA GLY A 188 13.08 20.93 7.22
C GLY A 188 14.24 19.94 7.10
N LEU A 189 14.20 18.97 6.18
CA LEU A 189 15.38 18.16 5.86
C LEU A 189 16.37 18.99 5.03
N GLU A 190 17.49 19.37 5.65
CA GLU A 190 18.56 20.13 5.03
C GLU A 190 19.87 19.35 5.07
N TRP A 191 20.72 19.52 4.06
CA TRP A 191 22.04 18.89 4.06
C TRP A 191 23.08 19.80 4.73
N PRO A 192 23.98 19.29 5.59
CA PRO A 192 24.19 17.87 5.93
C PRO A 192 23.39 17.36 7.15
N SER A 193 22.61 18.21 7.85
CA SER A 193 21.96 17.87 9.12
C SER A 193 20.92 16.74 9.02
N CYS A 194 20.32 16.53 7.84
CA CYS A 194 19.39 15.43 7.60
C CYS A 194 20.03 14.06 7.80
N ALA A 195 21.36 13.94 7.73
CA ALA A 195 22.05 12.68 7.92
C ALA A 195 21.83 12.10 9.32
N GLU A 196 21.85 12.94 10.36
CA GLU A 196 21.57 12.53 11.74
C GLU A 196 20.12 12.07 11.89
N ALA A 197 19.18 12.79 11.25
CA ALA A 197 17.77 12.42 11.29
C ALA A 197 17.47 11.10 10.56
N LEU A 198 18.36 10.63 9.68
CA LEU A 198 18.16 9.47 8.82
C LEU A 198 19.02 8.25 9.17
N GLU A 199 19.95 8.37 10.13
CA GLU A 199 20.95 7.33 10.43
C GLU A 199 20.40 6.03 10.99
N ASP A 200 19.26 6.11 11.68
CA ASP A 200 18.63 4.95 12.32
C ASP A 200 17.81 4.08 11.35
N TYR A 201 17.60 4.53 10.10
CA TYR A 201 16.77 3.80 9.13
C TYR A 201 17.57 2.81 8.30
N ASP A 202 17.01 1.62 8.18
CA ASP A 202 17.59 0.52 7.42
C ASP A 202 17.22 0.59 5.91
N GLY A 203 16.24 1.43 5.57
CA GLY A 203 15.83 1.73 4.21
C GLY A 203 14.99 3.01 4.14
N ILE A 204 15.06 3.71 3.00
CA ILE A 204 14.34 4.97 2.75
C ILE A 204 13.36 4.76 1.62
N LEU A 205 12.10 5.15 1.85
CA LEU A 205 11.05 5.15 0.84
C LEU A 205 10.54 6.59 0.62
N VAL A 206 10.56 7.03 -0.64
CA VAL A 206 9.93 8.30 -1.05
C VAL A 206 8.69 7.96 -1.90
N PRO A 207 7.48 8.28 -1.41
CA PRO A 207 6.25 7.89 -2.08
C PRO A 207 5.88 8.86 -3.22
N GLY A 208 4.75 8.58 -3.86
CA GLY A 208 4.11 9.55 -4.75
C GLY A 208 3.67 10.82 -4.03
N GLY A 209 3.52 11.90 -4.80
CA GLY A 209 3.07 13.20 -4.32
C GLY A 209 2.81 14.16 -5.47
N PHE A 210 2.50 15.42 -5.14
CA PHE A 210 2.28 16.48 -6.12
C PHE A 210 2.73 17.83 -5.57
N GLY A 211 3.01 18.78 -6.48
CA GLY A 211 3.41 20.14 -6.17
C GLY A 211 4.85 20.28 -5.64
N ARG A 212 5.29 21.53 -5.42
CA ARG A 212 6.68 21.85 -5.05
C ARG A 212 7.02 21.65 -3.57
N ARG A 213 6.03 21.74 -2.68
CA ARG A 213 6.21 21.66 -1.23
C ARG A 213 6.95 20.38 -0.82
N GLY A 214 7.96 20.48 0.04
CA GLY A 214 8.74 19.33 0.55
C GLY A 214 9.71 18.66 -0.44
N VAL A 215 9.75 19.08 -1.71
CA VAL A 215 10.62 18.44 -2.73
C VAL A 215 12.09 18.53 -2.37
N GLU A 216 12.58 19.70 -1.94
CA GLU A 216 14.00 19.88 -1.60
C GLU A 216 14.47 18.94 -0.48
N GLY A 217 13.65 18.71 0.54
CA GLY A 217 14.01 17.76 1.60
C GLY A 217 13.94 16.29 1.15
N MET A 218 13.05 15.95 0.20
CA MET A 218 13.10 14.63 -0.46
C MET A 218 14.43 14.45 -1.19
N LEU A 219 14.93 15.48 -1.90
CA LEU A 219 16.23 15.42 -2.57
C LEU A 219 17.36 15.18 -1.55
N GLN A 220 17.31 15.80 -0.37
CA GLN A 220 18.32 15.55 0.67
C GLN A 220 18.26 14.13 1.23
N ALA A 221 17.07 13.56 1.43
CA ALA A 221 16.93 12.17 1.86
C ALA A 221 17.43 11.18 0.80
N ILE A 222 17.18 11.47 -0.48
CA ILE A 222 17.67 10.64 -1.59
C ILE A 222 19.19 10.73 -1.69
N ARG A 223 19.75 11.94 -1.55
CA ARG A 223 21.20 12.16 -1.51
C ARG A 223 21.83 11.36 -0.39
N TYR A 224 21.24 11.43 0.81
CA TYR A 224 21.69 10.63 1.95
C TYR A 224 21.68 9.14 1.61
N ALA A 225 20.57 8.62 1.06
CA ALA A 225 20.46 7.22 0.70
C ALA A 225 21.55 6.80 -0.30
N ARG A 226 21.73 7.59 -1.37
CA ARG A 226 22.74 7.35 -2.41
C ARG A 226 24.17 7.40 -1.87
N GLU A 227 24.51 8.41 -1.08
CA GLU A 227 25.89 8.64 -0.59
C GLU A 227 26.27 7.73 0.59
N ARG A 228 25.29 7.26 1.37
CA ARG A 228 25.50 6.36 2.52
C ARG A 228 25.14 4.90 2.24
N GLU A 229 24.84 4.59 0.97
CA GLU A 229 24.48 3.25 0.51
C GLU A 229 23.28 2.62 1.24
N VAL A 230 22.35 3.45 1.71
CA VAL A 230 21.12 3.01 2.38
C VAL A 230 20.10 2.61 1.31
N PRO A 231 19.50 1.42 1.39
CA PRO A 231 18.49 0.98 0.43
C PRO A 231 17.41 2.03 0.17
N TYR A 232 17.16 2.34 -1.11
CA TYR A 232 16.25 3.42 -1.51
C TYR A 232 15.16 2.93 -2.46
N PHE A 233 13.89 3.20 -2.12
CA PHE A 233 12.74 2.96 -3.00
C PHE A 233 11.98 4.25 -3.32
N GLY A 234 12.03 4.71 -4.57
CA GLY A 234 11.25 5.83 -5.06
C GLY A 234 10.01 5.38 -5.84
N ILE A 235 8.83 5.90 -5.49
CA ILE A 235 7.56 5.58 -6.18
C ILE A 235 6.97 6.85 -6.79
N CYS A 236 6.66 6.81 -8.09
CA CYS A 236 6.07 7.92 -8.84
C CYS A 236 6.93 9.19 -8.68
N LEU A 237 6.48 10.17 -7.90
CA LEU A 237 7.28 11.36 -7.54
C LEU A 237 8.65 10.98 -6.96
N GLY A 238 8.77 9.92 -6.16
CA GLY A 238 10.05 9.47 -5.62
C GLY A 238 11.07 9.04 -6.69
N MET A 239 10.61 8.49 -7.82
CA MET A 239 11.51 8.21 -8.95
C MET A 239 11.96 9.51 -9.62
N GLN A 240 11.02 10.45 -9.80
CA GLN A 240 11.27 11.75 -10.43
C GLN A 240 12.27 12.58 -9.62
N THR A 241 12.08 12.68 -8.31
CA THR A 241 13.01 13.38 -7.42
C THR A 241 14.35 12.67 -7.32
N ALA A 242 14.40 11.34 -7.46
CA ALA A 242 15.68 10.63 -7.51
C ALA A 242 16.49 10.95 -8.78
N VAL A 243 15.82 11.11 -9.92
CA VAL A 243 16.46 11.58 -11.14
C VAL A 243 16.98 13.02 -10.97
N ILE A 244 16.19 13.91 -10.37
CA ILE A 244 16.60 15.31 -10.10
C ILE A 244 17.82 15.34 -9.18
N GLU A 245 17.80 14.61 -8.06
CA GLU A 245 18.92 14.52 -7.13
C GLU A 245 20.19 14.04 -7.82
N PHE A 246 20.08 12.95 -8.59
CA PHE A 246 21.22 12.38 -9.31
C PHE A 246 21.76 13.35 -10.37
N ALA A 247 20.87 14.02 -11.10
CA ALA A 247 21.25 15.02 -12.08
C ALA A 247 22.06 16.17 -11.45
N ARG A 248 21.57 16.72 -10.33
CA ARG A 248 22.22 17.81 -9.59
C ARG A 248 23.56 17.40 -9.00
N ASN A 249 23.61 16.29 -8.27
CA ASN A 249 24.75 15.95 -7.42
C ASN A 249 25.77 15.02 -8.08
N ALA A 250 25.35 14.12 -8.98
CA ALA A 250 26.23 13.15 -9.64
C ALA A 250 26.55 13.52 -11.09
N ALA A 251 25.60 14.13 -11.82
CA ALA A 251 25.79 14.49 -13.24
C ALA A 251 26.16 15.96 -13.50
N GLY A 252 26.29 16.77 -12.45
CA GLY A 252 26.71 18.17 -12.51
C GLY A 252 25.71 19.10 -13.23
N LEU A 253 24.43 18.73 -13.28
CA LEU A 253 23.33 19.57 -13.74
C LEU A 253 22.72 20.28 -12.53
N THR A 254 23.42 21.27 -11.97
CA THR A 254 23.05 21.86 -10.67
C THR A 254 21.66 22.52 -10.68
N GLU A 255 21.20 22.97 -11.85
CA GLU A 255 19.88 23.58 -12.06
C GLU A 255 18.84 22.59 -12.61
N ALA A 256 19.10 21.27 -12.52
CA ALA A 256 18.15 20.26 -12.96
C ALA A 256 16.86 20.30 -12.15
N ASP A 257 15.69 20.29 -12.80
CA ASP A 257 14.41 20.27 -12.09
C ASP A 257 13.28 19.61 -12.92
N SER A 258 12.09 19.57 -12.35
CA SER A 258 10.83 19.22 -12.99
C SER A 258 10.08 20.47 -13.44
N THR A 259 9.46 20.42 -14.61
CA THR A 259 8.51 21.48 -15.02
C THR A 259 7.21 21.50 -14.21
N GLU A 260 7.03 20.57 -13.29
CA GLU A 260 6.02 20.69 -12.23
C GLU A 260 6.36 21.77 -11.20
N PHE A 261 7.64 21.91 -10.86
CA PHE A 261 8.11 22.77 -9.75
C PHE A 261 8.63 24.10 -10.27
N ASP A 262 9.30 24.08 -11.41
CA ASP A 262 9.75 25.26 -12.14
C ASP A 262 9.55 25.06 -13.65
N ALA A 263 8.54 25.74 -14.21
CA ALA A 263 8.26 25.68 -15.63
C ALA A 263 9.38 26.27 -16.51
N ALA A 264 10.28 27.07 -15.93
CA ALA A 264 11.41 27.69 -16.60
C ALA A 264 12.76 27.04 -16.24
N ALA A 265 12.74 25.84 -15.63
CA ALA A 265 13.94 25.11 -15.25
C ALA A 265 14.95 25.04 -16.43
N PRO A 266 16.20 25.48 -16.24
CA PRO A 266 17.22 25.43 -17.29
C PRO A 266 17.50 24.00 -17.77
N ASP A 267 17.44 23.04 -16.84
CA ASP A 267 17.67 21.63 -17.10
C ASP A 267 16.43 20.78 -16.72
N PRO A 268 15.38 20.73 -17.56
CA PRO A 268 14.13 20.06 -17.21
C PRO A 268 14.23 18.54 -17.43
N VAL A 269 14.85 17.84 -16.46
CA VAL A 269 15.06 16.38 -16.49
C VAL A 269 13.76 15.60 -16.30
N ILE A 270 12.75 16.21 -15.67
CA ILE A 270 11.38 15.70 -15.61
C ILE A 270 10.46 16.70 -16.32
N TYR A 271 9.62 16.20 -17.21
CA TYR A 271 8.84 17.03 -18.12
C TYR A 271 7.38 16.60 -18.23
N LYS A 272 6.49 17.55 -18.49
CA LYS A 272 5.07 17.28 -18.60
C LYS A 272 4.77 16.46 -19.85
N LEU A 273 4.04 15.35 -19.68
CA LEU A 273 3.76 14.38 -20.74
C LEU A 273 3.14 14.99 -22.00
N ARG A 274 2.19 15.92 -21.83
CA ARG A 274 1.50 16.54 -22.97
C ARG A 274 2.45 17.29 -23.89
N ASP A 275 3.43 17.94 -23.30
CA ASP A 275 4.39 18.77 -24.01
C ASP A 275 5.40 17.87 -24.76
N LEU A 276 5.64 16.64 -24.26
CA LEU A 276 6.36 15.60 -25.00
C LEU A 276 5.58 15.05 -26.20
N LEU A 277 4.27 14.87 -26.06
CA LEU A 277 3.42 14.28 -27.10
C LEU A 277 2.88 15.31 -28.11
N GLY A 278 3.03 16.62 -27.84
CA GLY A 278 2.51 17.68 -28.71
C GLY A 278 0.97 17.73 -28.80
N VAL A 279 0.26 17.24 -27.78
CA VAL A 279 -1.21 17.08 -27.81
C VAL A 279 -1.90 18.26 -27.10
N GLU A 280 -2.53 19.14 -27.88
CA GLU A 280 -3.31 20.29 -27.38
C GLU A 280 -4.72 19.93 -26.87
N GLU A 281 -5.23 18.72 -27.13
CA GLU A 281 -6.60 18.32 -26.78
C GLU A 281 -6.89 18.28 -25.25
N LEU A 282 -8.04 18.83 -24.85
CA LEU A 282 -8.59 18.72 -23.51
C LEU A 282 -9.01 17.26 -23.21
N GLY A 283 -8.13 16.49 -22.57
CA GLY A 283 -8.50 15.13 -22.10
C GLY A 283 -7.35 14.12 -21.93
N GLY A 284 -6.19 14.33 -22.56
CA GLY A 284 -5.06 13.39 -22.54
C GLY A 284 -3.90 13.77 -21.60
N THR A 285 -4.20 14.27 -20.40
CA THR A 285 -3.17 14.94 -19.56
C THR A 285 -2.46 14.04 -18.55
N MET A 286 -2.90 12.79 -18.41
CA MET A 286 -2.49 11.90 -17.33
C MET A 286 -2.39 10.47 -17.83
N ARG A 287 -1.31 9.79 -17.46
CA ARG A 287 -1.16 8.36 -17.65
C ARG A 287 -1.85 7.65 -16.49
N LEU A 288 -2.94 6.93 -16.79
CA LEU A 288 -3.83 6.34 -15.79
C LEU A 288 -4.25 4.93 -16.19
N GLY A 289 -4.04 3.96 -15.30
CA GLY A 289 -4.41 2.56 -15.54
C GLY A 289 -3.19 1.66 -15.68
N ALA A 290 -3.41 0.46 -16.21
CA ALA A 290 -2.36 -0.54 -16.38
C ALA A 290 -1.59 -0.30 -17.70
N TYR A 291 -0.26 -0.34 -17.63
CA TYR A 291 0.63 -0.23 -18.78
C TYR A 291 1.73 -1.29 -18.68
N GLU A 292 2.16 -1.80 -19.83
CA GLU A 292 3.28 -2.72 -19.93
C GLU A 292 4.62 -2.01 -19.73
N CYS A 293 5.56 -2.70 -19.09
CA CYS A 293 6.93 -2.27 -18.87
C CYS A 293 7.89 -3.42 -19.18
N LEU A 294 8.86 -3.14 -20.06
CA LEU A 294 9.95 -4.05 -20.43
C LEU A 294 11.13 -3.84 -19.49
N LEU A 295 11.57 -4.91 -18.84
CA LEU A 295 12.64 -4.91 -17.85
C LEU A 295 13.99 -5.34 -18.46
N ALA A 296 15.00 -4.51 -18.26
CA ALA A 296 16.35 -4.75 -18.74
C ALA A 296 16.97 -6.01 -18.11
N GLU A 297 17.72 -6.78 -18.89
CA GLU A 297 18.47 -7.93 -18.40
C GLU A 297 19.50 -7.53 -17.33
N GLY A 298 19.62 -8.33 -16.28
CA GLY A 298 20.52 -8.04 -15.15
C GLY A 298 20.16 -6.80 -14.33
N SER A 299 18.91 -6.32 -14.40
CA SER A 299 18.38 -5.28 -13.50
C SER A 299 17.86 -5.87 -12.19
N ARG A 300 17.84 -5.06 -11.12
CA ARG A 300 17.22 -5.46 -9.86
C ARG A 300 15.72 -5.65 -10.02
N ALA A 301 15.07 -4.82 -10.82
CA ALA A 301 13.66 -4.98 -11.16
C ALA A 301 13.39 -6.36 -11.78
N ARG A 302 14.12 -6.75 -12.84
CA ARG A 302 13.93 -8.05 -13.49
C ARG A 302 14.22 -9.22 -12.54
N ALA A 303 15.26 -9.09 -11.71
CA ALA A 303 15.58 -10.09 -10.70
C ALA A 303 14.47 -10.23 -9.63
N ALA A 304 13.84 -9.12 -9.24
CA ALA A 304 12.74 -9.12 -8.26
C ALA A 304 11.47 -9.75 -8.85
N TYR A 305 11.07 -9.35 -10.06
CA TYR A 305 9.86 -9.87 -10.71
C TYR A 305 10.02 -11.31 -11.23
N GLY A 306 11.22 -11.69 -11.68
CA GLY A 306 11.46 -12.98 -12.34
C GLY A 306 10.98 -13.06 -13.79
N GLU A 307 10.50 -11.95 -14.36
CA GLU A 307 9.91 -11.86 -15.69
C GLU A 307 10.46 -10.65 -16.46
N GLU A 308 10.48 -10.72 -17.78
CA GLU A 308 10.95 -9.62 -18.65
C GLU A 308 9.90 -8.54 -18.86
N ARG A 309 8.64 -8.94 -19.00
CA ARG A 309 7.52 -8.04 -19.29
C ARG A 309 6.58 -8.05 -18.10
N ILE A 310 6.28 -6.86 -17.59
CA ILE A 310 5.37 -6.69 -16.47
C ILE A 310 4.28 -5.69 -16.84
N SER A 311 3.15 -5.74 -16.16
CA SER A 311 2.08 -4.77 -16.30
C SER A 311 1.93 -4.03 -14.98
N GLU A 312 1.88 -2.69 -14.94
CA GLU A 312 1.77 -1.93 -13.69
C GLU A 312 0.83 -0.73 -13.77
N ARG A 313 0.34 -0.27 -12.61
CA ARG A 313 -0.67 0.80 -12.54
C ARG A 313 -0.03 2.18 -12.40
N HIS A 314 -0.34 3.06 -13.33
CA HIS A 314 0.13 4.45 -13.35
C HIS A 314 -0.96 5.43 -12.93
N ARG A 315 -0.53 6.55 -12.33
CA ARG A 315 -1.35 7.75 -12.09
C ARG A 315 -0.44 8.98 -11.95
N HIS A 316 0.06 9.48 -13.07
CA HIS A 316 0.95 10.65 -13.10
C HIS A 316 0.82 11.44 -14.41
N ARG A 317 1.45 12.62 -14.47
CA ARG A 317 1.40 13.54 -15.62
C ARG A 317 2.76 13.96 -16.15
N TYR A 318 3.82 13.56 -15.47
CA TYR A 318 5.19 13.99 -15.72
C TYR A 318 6.04 12.75 -15.98
N GLU A 319 6.97 12.88 -16.92
CA GLU A 319 7.81 11.80 -17.41
C GLU A 319 9.27 12.23 -17.43
N PHE A 320 10.17 11.26 -17.43
CA PHE A 320 11.59 11.49 -17.65
C PHE A 320 11.84 12.10 -19.04
N ASN A 321 12.62 13.17 -19.08
CA ASN A 321 13.03 13.78 -20.33
C ASN A 321 14.21 13.01 -20.96
N ARG A 322 13.90 12.21 -21.99
CA ARG A 322 14.89 11.35 -22.65
C ARG A 322 16.08 12.10 -23.28
N ALA A 323 15.98 13.41 -23.51
CA ALA A 323 17.12 14.22 -23.95
C ALA A 323 18.30 14.16 -22.96
N TYR A 324 18.02 13.92 -21.68
CA TYR A 324 19.02 13.80 -20.62
C TYR A 324 19.53 12.37 -20.40
N GLU A 325 18.91 11.36 -21.04
CA GLU A 325 19.28 9.94 -20.89
C GLU A 325 20.78 9.70 -21.10
N PRO A 326 21.41 10.15 -22.21
CA PRO A 326 22.82 9.84 -22.47
C PRO A 326 23.75 10.37 -21.37
N ARG A 327 23.51 11.60 -20.91
CA ARG A 327 24.35 12.26 -19.89
C ARG A 327 24.21 11.61 -18.51
N LEU A 328 22.98 11.23 -18.12
CA LEU A 328 22.76 10.58 -16.84
C LEU A 328 23.27 9.13 -16.84
N VAL A 329 23.13 8.42 -17.97
CA VAL A 329 23.66 7.06 -18.14
C VAL A 329 25.18 7.03 -18.11
N GLU A 330 25.85 7.98 -18.77
CA GLU A 330 27.31 8.12 -18.70
C GLU A 330 27.82 8.29 -17.26
N LYS A 331 27.00 8.89 -16.38
CA LYS A 331 27.34 9.14 -14.97
C LYS A 331 26.95 8.01 -14.02
N GLY A 332 26.32 6.95 -14.51
CA GLY A 332 26.02 5.74 -13.75
C GLY A 332 24.53 5.47 -13.48
N LEU A 333 23.61 6.35 -13.92
CA LEU A 333 22.18 6.03 -13.87
C LEU A 333 21.87 4.92 -14.88
N ARG A 334 21.08 3.92 -14.50
CA ARG A 334 20.65 2.88 -15.43
C ARG A 334 19.15 2.92 -15.61
N ILE A 335 18.71 3.04 -16.86
CA ILE A 335 17.31 2.84 -17.22
C ILE A 335 17.03 1.35 -17.31
N THR A 336 16.20 0.82 -16.42
CA THR A 336 15.94 -0.62 -16.31
C THR A 336 14.50 -1.02 -16.58
N GLY A 337 13.59 -0.05 -16.71
CA GLY A 337 12.21 -0.27 -17.11
C GLY A 337 11.82 0.75 -18.18
N ARG A 338 11.23 0.29 -19.28
CA ARG A 338 10.74 1.14 -20.37
C ARG A 338 9.33 0.74 -20.79
N SER A 339 8.54 1.66 -21.33
CA SER A 339 7.31 1.30 -22.03
C SER A 339 7.61 0.42 -23.25
N GLU A 340 6.64 -0.35 -23.74
CA GLU A 340 6.84 -1.21 -24.92
C GLU A 340 7.24 -0.45 -26.18
N ASP A 341 6.75 0.78 -26.34
CA ASP A 341 7.14 1.67 -27.44
C ASP A 341 8.44 2.45 -27.16
N GLU A 342 9.12 2.12 -26.06
CA GLU A 342 10.32 2.75 -25.52
C GLU A 342 10.23 4.27 -25.29
N LYS A 343 9.04 4.87 -25.39
CA LYS A 343 8.89 6.32 -25.23
C LYS A 343 9.08 6.78 -23.80
N PHE A 344 8.69 5.95 -22.84
CA PHE A 344 8.69 6.31 -21.42
C PHE A 344 9.69 5.47 -20.64
N VAL A 345 10.31 6.13 -19.67
CA VAL A 345 11.18 5.50 -18.68
C VAL A 345 10.33 5.19 -17.45
N GLU A 346 10.23 3.91 -17.12
CA GLU A 346 9.41 3.44 -16.01
C GLU A 346 10.21 3.19 -14.76
N ILE A 347 11.45 2.74 -14.90
CA ILE A 347 12.33 2.37 -13.77
C ILE A 347 13.75 2.88 -14.01
N CYS A 348 14.30 3.52 -12.98
CA CYS A 348 15.69 3.94 -12.88
C CYS A 348 16.37 3.22 -11.70
N GLU A 349 17.60 2.76 -11.91
CA GLU A 349 18.43 2.10 -10.90
C GLU A 349 19.84 2.72 -10.86
N LEU A 350 20.54 2.56 -9.73
CA LEU A 350 21.98 2.80 -9.62
C LEU A 350 22.71 1.47 -9.44
N PRO A 351 23.40 0.94 -10.47
CA PRO A 351 24.01 -0.39 -10.41
C PRO A 351 25.00 -0.57 -9.24
N ASP A 352 25.83 0.44 -8.98
CA ASP A 352 26.90 0.39 -7.97
C ASP A 352 26.39 0.52 -6.52
N HIS A 353 25.13 0.91 -6.32
CA HIS A 353 24.53 1.03 -5.00
C HIS A 353 23.89 -0.30 -4.54
N PRO A 354 23.99 -0.76 -3.28
CA PRO A 354 23.46 -2.07 -2.86
C PRO A 354 22.01 -2.35 -3.30
N TRP A 355 21.12 -1.38 -3.09
CA TRP A 355 19.76 -1.41 -3.63
C TRP A 355 19.20 0.02 -3.78
N PHE A 356 19.14 0.54 -5.01
CA PHE A 356 18.56 1.84 -5.31
C PHE A 356 17.67 1.69 -6.54
N LEU A 357 16.37 1.91 -6.37
CA LEU A 357 15.39 1.76 -7.43
C LEU A 357 14.30 2.82 -7.30
N GLY A 358 14.01 3.52 -8.41
CA GLY A 358 12.84 4.37 -8.55
C GLY A 358 11.93 3.84 -9.66
N CYS A 359 10.63 3.73 -9.43
CA CYS A 359 9.64 3.40 -10.45
C CYS A 359 8.56 4.50 -10.60
N GLN A 360 8.02 4.68 -11.81
CA GLN A 360 6.94 5.64 -12.09
C GLN A 360 5.55 5.13 -11.71
N PHE A 361 5.31 3.83 -11.81
CA PHE A 361 4.04 3.21 -11.41
C PHE A 361 3.88 3.12 -9.89
N HIS A 362 2.70 2.69 -9.46
CA HIS A 362 2.29 2.47 -8.08
C HIS A 362 2.21 0.97 -7.74
N PRO A 363 3.34 0.34 -7.38
CA PRO A 363 3.40 -1.10 -7.09
C PRO A 363 2.54 -1.52 -5.89
N GLU A 364 2.26 -0.59 -4.99
CA GLU A 364 1.49 -0.83 -3.76
C GLU A 364 0.07 -1.33 -4.04
N PHE A 365 -0.51 -0.97 -5.19
CA PHE A 365 -1.86 -1.39 -5.56
C PHE A 365 -1.97 -2.86 -5.97
N LYS A 366 -0.85 -3.52 -6.23
CA LYS A 366 -0.80 -4.95 -6.59
C LYS A 366 -0.29 -5.84 -5.47
N SER A 367 0.13 -5.26 -4.34
CA SER A 367 0.60 -6.03 -3.19
C SER A 367 -0.57 -6.71 -2.48
N LYS A 368 -0.44 -8.01 -2.21
CA LYS A 368 -1.39 -8.81 -1.44
C LYS A 368 -0.68 -9.50 -0.28
N PRO A 369 -1.36 -9.86 0.82
CA PRO A 369 -0.69 -10.39 1.99
C PRO A 369 -0.11 -11.81 1.75
N LEU A 370 -0.75 -12.63 0.90
CA LEU A 370 -0.21 -13.92 0.43
C LEU A 370 0.68 -13.80 -0.81
N THR A 371 0.62 -12.68 -1.52
CA THR A 371 1.39 -12.45 -2.76
C THR A 371 1.94 -11.02 -2.70
N PRO A 372 2.93 -10.77 -1.84
CA PRO A 372 3.52 -9.45 -1.67
C PRO A 372 4.14 -8.99 -2.98
N HIS A 373 4.05 -7.69 -3.25
CA HIS A 373 4.58 -7.14 -4.49
C HIS A 373 6.12 -7.35 -4.59
N PRO A 374 6.65 -7.80 -5.75
CA PRO A 374 8.07 -8.15 -5.91
C PRO A 374 9.05 -7.06 -5.51
N LEU A 375 8.82 -5.81 -5.92
CA LEU A 375 9.71 -4.68 -5.58
C LEU A 375 9.72 -4.37 -4.07
N PHE A 376 8.58 -4.48 -3.37
CA PHE A 376 8.52 -4.28 -1.92
C PHE A 376 9.25 -5.40 -1.18
N LYS A 377 9.07 -6.66 -1.63
CA LYS A 377 9.82 -7.80 -1.10
C LYS A 377 11.32 -7.60 -1.28
N ALA A 378 11.77 -7.18 -2.46
CA ALA A 378 13.19 -6.96 -2.74
C ALA A 378 13.77 -5.80 -1.92
N PHE A 379 13.05 -4.67 -1.85
CA PHE A 379 13.41 -3.51 -1.03
C PHE A 379 13.61 -3.89 0.44
N LEU A 380 12.63 -4.58 1.01
CA LEU A 380 12.65 -4.91 2.42
C LEU A 380 13.75 -5.93 2.76
N GLY A 381 13.99 -6.88 1.86
CA GLY A 381 15.12 -7.80 1.98
C GLY A 381 16.47 -7.06 1.97
N ALA A 382 16.66 -6.12 1.04
CA ALA A 382 17.86 -5.30 0.99
C ALA A 382 18.03 -4.41 2.22
N SER A 383 16.93 -3.85 2.73
CA SER A 383 16.90 -3.05 3.97
C SER A 383 17.32 -3.89 5.17
N TYR A 384 16.85 -5.14 5.27
CA TYR A 384 17.26 -6.05 6.33
C TYR A 384 18.74 -6.46 6.23
N GLU A 385 19.27 -6.69 5.02
CA GLU A 385 20.71 -6.91 4.84
C GLU A 385 21.55 -5.67 5.23
N TYR A 386 21.03 -4.47 4.99
CA TYR A 386 21.67 -3.25 5.47
C TYR A 386 21.67 -3.17 7.00
N ARG A 387 20.53 -3.42 7.65
CA ARG A 387 20.39 -3.50 9.12
C ARG A 387 21.43 -4.43 9.73
N LYS A 388 21.54 -5.67 9.24
CA LYS A 388 22.49 -6.66 9.76
C LYS A 388 23.93 -6.14 9.72
N ARG A 389 24.32 -5.45 8.63
CA ARG A 389 25.64 -4.82 8.51
C ARG A 389 25.83 -3.66 9.48
N ARG A 390 24.81 -2.82 9.66
CA ARG A 390 24.83 -1.67 10.58
C ARG A 390 24.95 -2.12 12.04
N VAL A 391 24.07 -3.02 12.48
CA VAL A 391 24.10 -3.61 13.83
C VAL A 391 25.40 -4.38 14.09
N ALA A 392 25.96 -5.06 13.09
CA ALA A 392 27.25 -5.73 13.24
C ALA A 392 28.39 -4.72 13.47
N ARG A 393 28.37 -3.55 12.84
CA ARG A 393 29.38 -2.48 13.03
C ARG A 393 29.26 -1.83 14.41
N GLU A 394 28.04 -1.59 14.88
CA GLU A 394 27.78 -1.02 16.22
C GLU A 394 28.21 -1.95 17.36
N ASN A 395 28.19 -3.27 17.12
CA ASN A 395 28.60 -4.29 18.10
C ASN A 395 30.10 -4.64 18.07
N ILE A 396 30.92 -3.94 17.27
CA ILE A 396 32.38 -4.11 17.31
C ILE A 396 32.89 -3.42 18.60
N PRO A 397 33.55 -4.12 19.52
CA PRO A 397 34.08 -3.51 20.74
C PRO A 397 35.07 -2.40 20.39
N LEU A 398 34.98 -1.25 21.07
CA LEU A 398 35.85 -0.08 20.88
C LEU A 398 37.37 -0.39 20.94
N PHE A 399 37.77 -1.54 21.49
CA PHE A 399 39.17 -1.96 21.66
C PHE A 399 39.72 -2.82 20.52
N ALA A 400 38.99 -3.03 19.44
CA ALA A 400 39.46 -3.81 18.28
C ALA A 400 40.03 -2.96 17.13
N GLN A 401 40.16 -1.63 17.30
CA GLN A 401 40.65 -0.71 16.25
C GLN A 401 42.11 -0.26 16.43
N ASP A 402 42.86 -0.79 17.40
CA ASP A 402 44.23 -0.35 17.72
C ASP A 402 45.36 -1.31 17.23
N ASP A 403 45.11 -2.17 16.24
CA ASP A 403 46.17 -2.97 15.60
C ASP A 403 45.96 -3.09 14.08
N GLU A 404 46.37 -2.06 13.32
CA GLU A 404 47.11 -2.19 12.04
C GLU A 404 47.68 -0.85 11.54
#